data_AF-A0AAV5SIF1-F1
#
_entry.id   AF-A0AAV5SIF1-F1
#
_cell.length_a   1.000
_cell.length_b   1.000
_cell.length_c   1.000
_cell.angle_alpha   90.00
_cell.angle_beta   90.00
_cell.angle_gamma   90.00
#
_symmetry.space_group_name_H-M   'P 1'
#
loop_
_entity.id
_entity.type
_entity.pdbx_description
1 polymer ?
#
loop_
_entity_poly.entity_id
_entity_poly.type
_entity_poly.pdbx_seq_one_letter_code
_entity_poly.pdbx_strand_id
1 'polypeptide(L)'
;MLTMPTPWANYFHYTYIGIALFSLPVNIATLFMIKHLERNSGAFPGSGSTIDELSITYGLIIQGLMPVLTLSGSVLASLIAMNGVRVPFEFNMIVDGMGYLTTGTNTLCSFIFVKTFRRHLRKMLSSVPIVGRLVPISANHTAATEVR
;
A
#
# COMPACT_ATOMS: atom_id res chain seq x y z
N MET A 1 -26.67 5.41 19.57
CA MET A 1 -25.88 5.78 20.75
C MET A 1 -24.46 5.97 20.26
N LEU A 2 -24.05 7.22 19.99
CA LEU A 2 -22.68 7.52 19.53
C LEU A 2 -21.77 7.35 20.75
N THR A 3 -21.04 6.23 20.81
CA THR A 3 -19.99 6.05 21.82
C THR A 3 -18.99 7.17 21.66
N MET A 4 -18.85 8.01 22.68
CA MET A 4 -17.79 9.03 22.69
C MET A 4 -16.46 8.35 22.36
N PRO A 5 -15.68 8.86 21.38
CA PRO A 5 -14.39 8.27 21.06
C PRO A 5 -13.55 8.30 22.32
N THR A 6 -13.15 7.12 22.81
CA THR A 6 -12.26 7.02 23.97
C THR A 6 -11.00 7.84 23.69
N PRO A 7 -10.41 8.52 24.69
CA PRO A 7 -9.23 9.37 24.50
C PRO A 7 -8.05 8.65 23.80
N TRP A 8 -7.97 7.33 23.94
CA TRP A 8 -7.02 6.45 23.26
C TRP A 8 -7.17 6.42 21.74
N ALA A 9 -8.40 6.48 21.23
CA ALA A 9 -8.66 6.52 19.79
C ALA A 9 -8.08 7.80 19.18
N ASN A 10 -8.32 8.95 19.82
CA ASN A 10 -7.78 10.24 19.35
C ASN A 10 -6.25 10.24 19.34
N TYR A 11 -5.60 9.69 20.38
CA TYR A 11 -4.14 9.58 20.43
C TYR A 11 -3.58 8.79 19.24
N PHE A 12 -4.18 7.63 18.94
CA PHE A 12 -3.80 6.81 17.80
C PHE A 12 -3.91 7.57 16.46
N HIS A 13 -4.98 8.34 16.27
CA HIS A 13 -5.18 9.15 15.06
C HIS A 13 -4.10 10.24 14.93
N TYR A 14 -3.78 10.96 16.02
CA TYR A 14 -2.74 11.99 16.00
C TYR A 14 -1.35 11.41 15.73
N THR A 15 -1.00 10.26 16.31
CA THR A 15 0.28 9.60 16.05
C THR A 15 0.41 9.18 14.58
N TYR A 16 -0.64 8.60 13.99
CA TYR A 16 -0.64 8.22 12.58
C TYR A 16 -0.52 9.42 11.66
N ILE A 17 -1.20 10.54 11.96
CA ILE A 17 -1.05 11.80 11.22
C ILE A 17 0.40 12.29 11.31
N GLY A 18 0.98 12.30 12.52
CA GLY A 18 2.36 12.75 12.72
C GLY A 18 3.37 11.91 11.92
N ILE A 19 3.22 10.59 11.94
CA ILE A 19 4.09 9.67 11.17
C ILE A 19 3.89 9.88 9.67
N ALA A 20 2.65 10.01 9.19
CA ALA A 20 2.37 10.22 7.78
C ALA A 20 2.92 11.56 7.27
N LEU A 21 2.71 12.64 8.01
CA LEU A 21 3.21 13.98 7.70
C LEU A 21 4.73 14.08 7.76
N PHE A 22 5.40 13.27 8.58
CA PHE A 22 6.86 13.19 8.59
C PHE A 22 7.40 12.31 7.46
N SER A 23 6.79 11.15 7.20
CA SER A 23 7.31 10.20 6.21
C SER A 23 7.11 10.64 4.77
N LEU A 24 6.01 11.34 4.45
CA LEU A 24 5.72 11.81 3.08
C LEU A 24 6.80 12.76 2.54
N PRO A 25 7.17 13.85 3.24
CA PRO A 25 8.24 14.74 2.80
C PRO A 25 9.58 14.01 2.64
N VAL A 26 9.90 13.08 3.55
CA VAL A 26 11.12 12.28 3.48
C VAL A 26 11.12 11.42 2.23
N ASN A 27 10.04 10.67 1.97
CA ASN A 27 9.93 9.81 0.79
C ASN A 27 9.95 10.61 -0.52
N ILE A 28 9.33 11.81 -0.54
CA ILE A 28 9.40 12.74 -1.67
C ILE A 28 10.83 13.24 -1.88
N ALA A 29 11.53 13.64 -0.82
CA ALA A 29 12.92 14.06 -0.89
C ALA A 29 13.83 12.95 -1.41
N THR A 30 13.62 11.69 -0.97
CA THR A 30 14.31 10.52 -1.49
C THR A 30 14.05 10.34 -2.99
N LEU A 31 12.80 10.49 -3.45
CA LEU A 31 12.47 10.43 -4.89
C LEU A 31 13.23 11.50 -5.69
N PHE A 32 13.27 12.74 -5.19
CA PHE A 32 14.02 13.83 -5.82
C PHE A 32 15.52 13.54 -5.84
N MET A 33 16.07 13.01 -4.75
CA MET A 33 17.49 12.66 -4.65
C MET A 33 17.87 11.54 -5.63
N ILE A 34 17.06 10.48 -5.75
CA ILE A 34 17.27 9.40 -6.73
C ILE A 34 17.27 9.97 -8.14
N LYS A 35 16.27 10.79 -8.50
CA LYS A 35 16.19 11.42 -9.83
C LYS A 35 17.35 12.38 -10.10
N HIS A 36 17.80 13.12 -9.09
CA HIS A 36 18.92 14.04 -9.22
C HIS A 36 20.25 13.29 -9.42
N LEU A 37 20.46 12.19 -8.69
CA LEU A 37 21.62 11.31 -8.88
C LEU A 37 21.61 10.66 -10.27
N GLU A 38 20.46 10.16 -10.73
CA GLU A 38 20.30 9.59 -12.07
C GLU A 38 20.69 10.62 -13.16
N ARG A 39 20.24 11.87 -13.00
CA ARG A 39 20.55 12.97 -13.93
C ARG A 39 22.04 13.34 -13.93
N ASN A 40 22.71 13.32 -12.76
CA ASN A 40 24.09 13.78 -12.62
C ASN A 40 25.13 12.69 -12.89
N SER A 41 24.82 11.42 -12.65
CA SER A 41 25.76 10.32 -12.84
C SER A 41 25.89 9.89 -14.30
N GLY A 42 25.08 10.43 -15.22
CA GLY A 42 25.03 9.97 -16.62
C GLY A 42 24.71 8.49 -16.76
N ALA A 43 24.20 7.88 -15.68
CA ALA A 43 23.85 6.47 -15.64
C ALA A 43 22.68 6.24 -16.59
N PHE A 44 22.79 5.23 -17.44
CA PHE A 44 21.71 4.88 -18.36
C PHE A 44 20.40 4.73 -17.57
N PRO A 45 19.32 5.42 -17.98
CA PRO A 45 18.02 5.24 -17.35
C PRO A 45 17.62 3.77 -17.48
N GLY A 46 17.45 3.10 -16.34
CA GLY A 46 17.00 1.71 -16.30
C GLY A 46 17.97 0.66 -15.76
N SER A 47 19.00 1.04 -14.99
CA SER A 47 19.66 0.07 -14.09
C SER A 47 18.59 -0.64 -13.25
N GLY A 48 18.64 -1.98 -13.22
CA GLY A 48 17.64 -2.78 -12.50
C GLY A 48 17.54 -2.44 -11.01
N SER A 49 18.62 -1.92 -10.40
CA SER A 49 18.60 -1.43 -9.01
C SER A 49 17.81 -0.13 -8.88
N THR A 50 18.02 0.82 -9.80
CA THR A 50 17.34 2.14 -9.77
C THR A 50 15.84 1.99 -9.98
N ILE A 51 15.41 1.10 -10.88
CA ILE A 51 13.97 0.81 -11.09
C ILE A 51 13.36 0.20 -9.82
N ASP A 52 14.06 -0.73 -9.17
CA ASP A 52 13.58 -1.37 -7.93
C ASP A 52 13.49 -0.34 -6.78
N GLU A 53 14.48 0.56 -6.63
CA GLU A 53 14.46 1.65 -5.63
C GLU A 53 13.35 2.67 -5.89
N LEU A 54 13.14 3.07 -7.15
CA LEU A 54 12.09 4.00 -7.53
C LEU A 54 10.70 3.39 -7.28
N SER A 55 10.51 2.11 -7.60
CA SER A 55 9.29 1.34 -7.33
C SER A 55 8.98 1.31 -5.84
N ILE A 56 9.97 1.00 -4.99
CA ILE A 56 9.80 1.01 -3.53
C ILE A 56 9.41 2.40 -3.02
N THR A 57 10.09 3.45 -3.51
CA THR A 57 9.83 4.83 -3.11
C THR A 57 8.40 5.27 -3.47
N TYR A 58 7.91 4.93 -4.67
CA TYR A 58 6.51 5.17 -5.03
C TYR A 58 5.53 4.41 -4.13
N GLY A 59 5.83 3.16 -3.81
CA GLY A 59 5.04 2.37 -2.88
C GLY A 59 4.94 3.06 -1.51
N LEU A 60 6.05 3.54 -0.96
CA LEU A 60 6.09 4.26 0.32
C LEU A 60 5.33 5.58 0.29
N ILE A 61 5.37 6.32 -0.83
CA ILE A 61 4.58 7.55 -1.01
C ILE A 61 3.08 7.24 -0.98
N ILE A 62 2.62 6.23 -1.73
CA ILE A 62 1.21 5.83 -1.76
C ILE A 62 0.77 5.35 -0.37
N GLN A 63 1.58 4.54 0.30
CA GLN A 63 1.33 4.08 1.67
C GLN A 63 1.28 5.23 2.68
N GLY A 64 2.10 6.27 2.51
CA GLY A 64 2.05 7.47 3.34
C GLY A 64 0.83 8.36 3.07
N LEU A 65 0.32 8.38 1.82
CA LEU A 65 -0.82 9.20 1.42
C LEU A 65 -2.16 8.65 1.93
N MET A 66 -2.33 7.32 1.97
CA MET A 66 -3.60 6.69 2.37
C MET A 66 -4.06 7.02 3.79
N PRO A 67 -3.20 7.01 4.82
CA PRO A 67 -3.56 7.47 6.16
C PRO A 67 -3.98 8.94 6.18
N VAL A 68 -3.31 9.81 5.40
CA VAL A 68 -3.67 11.24 5.32
C VAL A 68 -5.09 11.41 4.76
N LEU A 69 -5.42 10.70 3.67
CA LEU A 69 -6.75 10.73 3.08
C LEU A 69 -7.81 10.18 4.04
N THR A 70 -7.55 9.05 4.67
CA THR A 70 -8.48 8.42 5.61
C THR A 70 -8.73 9.29 6.84
N LEU A 71 -7.67 9.84 7.42
CA LEU A 71 -7.75 10.63 8.65
C LEU A 71 -8.34 12.02 8.40
N SER A 72 -8.06 12.64 7.24
CA SER A 72 -8.68 13.92 6.86
C SER A 72 -10.20 13.82 6.76
N GLY A 73 -10.74 12.68 6.26
CA GLY A 73 -12.17 12.40 6.26
C GLY A 73 -12.76 12.38 7.68
N SER A 74 -12.09 11.71 8.63
CA SER A 74 -12.54 11.64 10.03
C SER A 74 -12.46 13.00 10.74
N VAL A 75 -11.41 13.78 10.47
CA VAL A 75 -11.24 15.13 11.04
C VAL A 75 -12.33 16.05 10.51
N LEU A 76 -12.62 15.99 9.20
CA LEU A 76 -13.69 16.76 8.60
C LEU A 76 -15.07 16.36 9.17
N ALA A 77 -15.34 15.07 9.34
CA ALA A 77 -16.54 14.57 10.00
C ALA A 77 -16.71 15.17 11.39
N SER A 78 -15.62 15.15 12.17
CA SER A 78 -15.58 15.65 13.54
C SER A 78 -15.81 17.15 13.60
N LEU A 79 -15.19 17.94 12.70
CA LEU A 79 -15.39 19.39 12.61
C LEU A 79 -16.83 19.74 12.23
N ILE A 80 -17.44 19.01 11.29
CA ILE A 80 -18.85 19.22 10.90
C ILE A 80 -19.78 18.93 12.09
N ALA A 81 -19.53 17.82 12.80
CA ALA A 81 -20.30 17.45 13.99
C ALA A 81 -20.16 18.48 15.13
N MET A 82 -18.96 19.04 15.34
CA MET A 82 -18.72 20.10 16.34
C MET A 82 -19.49 21.39 16.04
N ASN A 83 -19.77 21.67 14.76
CA ASN A 83 -20.60 22.81 14.35
C ASN A 83 -22.11 22.55 14.47
N GLY A 84 -22.51 21.43 15.09
CA GLY A 84 -23.92 21.07 15.27
C GLY A 84 -24.61 20.54 14.01
N VAL A 85 -23.86 20.37 12.91
CA VAL A 85 -24.37 19.77 11.68
C VAL A 85 -24.37 18.25 11.83
N ARG A 86 -25.53 17.63 11.61
CA ARG A 86 -25.61 16.16 11.61
C ARG A 86 -24.86 15.60 10.40
N VAL A 87 -23.81 14.83 10.67
CA VAL A 87 -23.11 14.05 9.66
C VAL A 87 -24.00 12.86 9.25
N PRO A 88 -24.26 12.66 7.95
CA PRO A 88 -25.06 11.53 7.48
C PRO A 88 -24.40 10.20 7.81
N PHE A 89 -25.22 9.17 8.07
CA PHE A 89 -24.74 7.85 8.49
C PHE A 89 -23.83 7.20 7.44
N GLU A 90 -24.17 7.41 6.17
CA GLU A 90 -23.44 6.93 5.00
C GLU A 90 -22.01 7.48 4.98
N PHE A 91 -21.82 8.74 5.38
CA PHE A 91 -20.50 9.35 5.43
C PHE A 91 -19.64 8.73 6.53
N ASN A 92 -20.20 8.51 7.72
CA ASN A 92 -19.48 7.81 8.80
C ASN A 92 -19.12 6.38 8.41
N MET A 93 -20.01 5.65 7.73
CA MET A 93 -19.70 4.31 7.19
C MET A 93 -18.52 4.34 6.21
N ILE A 94 -18.46 5.34 5.33
CA ILE A 94 -17.34 5.49 4.38
C ILE A 94 -16.04 5.77 5.13
N VAL A 95 -16.04 6.70 6.07
CA VAL A 95 -14.85 7.06 6.87
C VAL A 95 -14.33 5.86 7.65
N ASP A 96 -15.22 5.10 8.30
CA ASP A 96 -14.85 3.86 9.01
C ASP A 96 -14.30 2.80 8.04
N GLY A 97 -14.92 2.67 6.86
CA GLY A 97 -14.49 1.77 5.79
C GLY A 97 -13.08 2.11 5.26
N MET A 98 -12.74 3.40 5.15
CA MET A 98 -11.43 3.86 4.70
C MET A 98 -10.29 3.44 5.62
N GLY A 99 -10.56 3.27 6.93
CA GLY A 99 -9.60 2.70 7.88
C GLY A 99 -9.09 1.33 7.43
N TYR A 100 -9.99 0.44 7.03
CA TYR A 100 -9.64 -0.89 6.52
C TYR A 100 -8.96 -0.84 5.15
N LEU A 101 -9.35 0.11 4.29
CA LEU A 101 -8.71 0.32 2.99
C LEU A 101 -7.24 0.72 3.12
N THR A 102 -6.85 1.43 4.19
CA THR A 102 -5.44 1.78 4.42
C THR A 102 -4.59 0.53 4.59
N THR A 103 -5.02 -0.42 5.43
CA THR A 103 -4.30 -1.69 5.61
C THR A 103 -4.27 -2.50 4.31
N GLY A 104 -5.42 -2.62 3.63
CA GLY A 104 -5.49 -3.32 2.34
C GLY A 104 -4.57 -2.71 1.28
N THR A 105 -4.53 -1.38 1.19
CA THR A 105 -3.67 -0.66 0.25
C THR A 105 -2.19 -0.81 0.61
N ASN A 106 -1.84 -0.82 1.90
CA ASN A 106 -0.46 -1.06 2.33
C ASN A 106 0.03 -2.45 1.92
N THR A 107 -0.81 -3.46 2.10
CA THR A 107 -0.54 -4.82 1.64
C THR A 107 -0.46 -4.89 0.12
N LEU A 108 -1.39 -4.27 -0.61
CA LEU A 108 -1.41 -4.25 -2.07
C LEU A 108 -0.18 -3.54 -2.66
N CYS A 109 0.21 -2.40 -2.08
CA CYS A 109 1.42 -1.67 -2.49
C CYS A 109 2.67 -2.53 -2.25
N SER A 110 2.73 -3.26 -1.13
CA SER A 110 3.82 -4.21 -0.89
C SER A 110 3.86 -5.31 -1.95
N PHE A 111 2.70 -5.81 -2.39
CA PHE A 111 2.60 -6.76 -3.50
C PHE A 111 3.06 -6.21 -4.84
N ILE A 112 2.69 -4.97 -5.18
CA ILE A 112 2.98 -4.41 -6.49
C ILE A 112 4.44 -3.93 -6.56
N PHE A 113 4.86 -3.16 -5.57
CA PHE A 113 6.10 -2.39 -5.62
C PHE A 113 7.32 -3.10 -5.04
N VAL A 114 7.14 -4.07 -4.12
CA VAL A 114 8.26 -4.76 -3.45
C VAL A 114 8.53 -6.10 -4.11
N LYS A 115 9.53 -6.15 -4.99
CA LYS A 115 9.96 -7.35 -5.71
C LYS A 115 10.35 -8.51 -4.79
N THR A 116 11.01 -8.22 -3.67
CA THR A 116 11.38 -9.23 -2.65
C THR A 116 10.14 -9.90 -2.08
N PHE A 117 9.09 -9.13 -1.82
CA PHE A 117 7.83 -9.64 -1.29
C PHE A 117 7.13 -10.54 -2.31
N ARG A 118 7.04 -10.11 -3.59
CA ARG A 118 6.53 -10.97 -4.69
C ARG A 118 7.28 -12.28 -4.81
N ARG A 119 8.60 -12.25 -4.70
CA ARG A 119 9.44 -13.47 -4.78
C ARG A 119 9.14 -14.42 -3.63
N HIS A 120 8.98 -13.91 -2.41
CA HIS A 120 8.66 -14.73 -1.23
C HIS A 120 7.24 -15.28 -1.29
N LEU A 121 6.26 -14.47 -1.69
CA LEU A 121 4.89 -14.93 -1.89
C LEU A 121 4.83 -16.03 -2.95
N ARG A 122 5.50 -15.85 -4.09
CA ARG A 122 5.52 -16.87 -5.14
C ARG A 122 6.11 -18.18 -4.62
N LYS A 123 7.21 -18.11 -3.86
CA LYS A 123 7.80 -19.29 -3.20
C LYS A 123 6.82 -19.96 -2.23
N MET A 124 6.16 -19.18 -1.38
CA MET A 124 5.16 -19.74 -0.45
C MET A 124 4.01 -20.40 -1.19
N LEU A 125 3.42 -19.73 -2.20
CA LEU A 125 2.32 -20.27 -2.99
C LEU A 125 2.71 -21.53 -3.77
N SER A 126 3.94 -21.60 -4.30
CA SER A 126 4.45 -22.83 -4.95
C SER A 126 4.70 -23.97 -3.97
N SER A 127 4.96 -23.67 -2.70
CA SER A 127 5.16 -24.67 -1.65
C SER A 127 3.85 -25.16 -1.02
N VAL A 128 2.70 -24.53 -1.32
CA VAL A 128 1.39 -25.02 -0.85
C VAL A 128 0.94 -26.17 -1.76
N PRO A 129 0.74 -27.40 -1.23
CA PRO A 129 0.46 -28.61 -2.01
C PRO A 129 -0.85 -28.57 -2.82
N ILE A 130 -1.72 -27.58 -2.57
CA ILE A 130 -3.01 -27.40 -3.26
C ILE A 130 -2.80 -26.74 -4.66
N VAL A 131 -1.85 -25.82 -4.80
CA VAL A 131 -1.57 -25.15 -6.09
C VAL A 131 -0.66 -26.01 -6.98
N GLY A 132 0.22 -26.81 -6.38
CA GLY A 132 1.06 -27.78 -7.09
C GLY A 132 0.27 -28.88 -7.84
N ARG A 133 -1.01 -29.11 -7.48
CA ARG A 133 -1.90 -30.06 -8.17
C ARG A 133 -2.65 -29.46 -9.36
N LEU A 134 -2.74 -28.15 -9.49
CA LEU A 134 -3.44 -27.49 -10.61
C LEU A 134 -2.51 -27.17 -11.80
N VAL A 135 -1.19 -27.28 -11.62
CA VAL A 135 -0.19 -26.93 -12.64
C VAL A 135 0.39 -28.12 -13.45
N PRO A 136 0.21 -29.43 -13.15
CA PRO A 136 0.79 -30.49 -13.99
C PRO A 136 -0.25 -31.19 -14.87
N ILE A 137 -1.15 -30.46 -15.54
CA ILE A 137 -1.96 -31.05 -16.63
C ILE A 137 -1.45 -30.58 -18.01
N SER A 138 -0.82 -29.41 -18.10
CA SER A 138 -0.30 -28.89 -19.38
C SER A 138 1.03 -29.53 -19.80
N ALA A 139 1.88 -29.95 -18.84
CA ALA A 139 3.20 -30.50 -19.16
C ALA A 139 3.18 -31.97 -19.63
N ASN A 140 2.10 -32.70 -19.37
CA ASN A 140 1.99 -34.11 -19.79
C ASN A 140 1.32 -34.29 -21.15
N HIS A 141 0.78 -33.24 -21.76
CA HIS A 141 0.15 -33.33 -23.08
C HIS A 141 1.08 -33.10 -24.25
N THR A 142 2.28 -32.54 -24.04
CA THR A 142 3.32 -32.42 -25.09
C THR A 142 4.17 -33.68 -25.23
N ALA A 143 4.30 -34.50 -24.19
CA ALA A 143 5.06 -35.76 -24.25
C ALA A 143 4.30 -36.90 -24.97
N ALA A 144 2.97 -36.80 -25.13
CA ALA A 144 2.16 -37.82 -25.78
C ALA A 144 2.06 -37.66 -27.31
N THR A 145 2.53 -36.54 -27.87
CA THR A 145 2.42 -36.22 -29.30
C THR A 145 3.70 -36.49 -30.09
N GLU A 146 4.81 -36.82 -29.42
CA GLU A 146 6.09 -37.21 -30.07
C GLU A 146 6.26 -38.73 -30.22
N VAL A 147 5.25 -39.52 -29.83
CA VAL A 147 5.23 -40.96 -30.09
C VAL A 147 4.12 -41.28 -31.10
N ARG A 148 4.32 -40.85 -32.36
CA ARG A 148 3.62 -41.40 -33.53
C ARG A 148 4.41 -41.16 -34.80
#